data_AF-W7AXB6-F1
#
_entry.id   AF-W7AXB6-F1
#
_cell.length_a   1.000
_cell.length_b   1.000
_cell.length_c   1.000
_cell.angle_alpha   90.00
_cell.angle_beta   90.00
_cell.angle_gamma   90.00
#
_symmetry.space_group_name_H-M   'P 1'
#
loop_
_entity.id
_entity.type
_entity.pdbx_description
1 polymer ?
#
loop_
_entity_poly.entity_id
_entity_poly.type
_entity_poly.pdbx_seq_one_letter_code
_entity_poly.pdbx_strand_id
1 'polypeptide(L)'
;MARFSYLDPFNKANLNASYQLRNGYYAIGSGGFWGSGFGSGIQKLGYLSEAHTDFIMTVISEELGAFGLFLYLSLIFILIKQAFKVIFF
;
A
#
# COMPACT_ATOMS: atom_id res chain seq x y z
N MET A 1 -22.53 -10.61 -7.33
CA MET A 1 -21.29 -11.42 -7.21
C MET A 1 -20.02 -10.63 -6.84
N ALA A 2 -20.06 -9.29 -6.69
CA ALA A 2 -18.87 -8.49 -6.38
C ALA A 2 -18.44 -8.41 -4.89
N ARG A 3 -19.27 -8.87 -3.94
CA ARG A 3 -19.04 -8.69 -2.49
C ARG A 3 -17.88 -9.52 -1.93
N PHE A 4 -17.43 -10.57 -2.62
CA PHE A 4 -16.34 -11.45 -2.18
C PHE A 4 -15.10 -11.37 -3.06
N SER A 5 -15.00 -10.35 -3.91
CA SER A 5 -13.92 -10.20 -4.89
C SER A 5 -12.53 -10.00 -4.27
N TYR A 6 -12.47 -9.64 -2.98
CA TYR A 6 -11.21 -9.53 -2.22
C TYR A 6 -10.64 -10.89 -1.78
N LEU A 7 -11.44 -11.96 -1.72
CA LEU A 7 -10.96 -13.29 -1.29
C LEU A 7 -10.03 -13.91 -2.33
N ASP A 8 -10.33 -13.70 -3.61
CA ASP A 8 -9.49 -14.14 -4.72
C ASP A 8 -9.46 -13.03 -5.79
N PRO A 9 -8.59 -12.03 -5.61
CA PRO A 9 -8.53 -10.87 -6.49
C PRO A 9 -7.94 -11.18 -7.86
N PHE A 10 -7.34 -12.36 -8.05
CA PHE A 10 -6.76 -12.80 -9.32
C PHE A 10 -7.74 -13.65 -10.15
N ASN A 11 -8.88 -14.04 -9.58
CA ASN A 11 -9.93 -14.78 -10.28
C ASN A 11 -10.44 -14.03 -11.52
N LYS A 12 -10.56 -14.74 -12.64
CA LYS A 12 -11.04 -14.17 -13.91
C LYS A 12 -12.49 -13.66 -13.83
N ALA A 13 -13.31 -14.21 -12.94
CA ALA A 13 -14.71 -13.79 -12.78
C ALA A 13 -14.87 -12.38 -12.17
N ASN A 14 -13.87 -11.88 -11.43
CA ASN A 14 -13.94 -10.61 -10.68
C ASN A 14 -12.82 -9.63 -11.05
N LEU A 15 -12.19 -9.80 -12.22
CA LEU A 15 -11.09 -8.98 -12.73
C LEU A 15 -11.33 -7.47 -12.58
N ASN A 16 -12.52 -7.00 -12.97
CA ASN A 16 -12.87 -5.58 -12.92
C ASN A 16 -13.13 -5.09 -11.48
N ALA A 17 -13.73 -5.93 -10.64
CA ALA A 17 -14.04 -5.57 -9.25
C ALA A 17 -12.78 -5.52 -8.37
N SER A 18 -11.75 -6.29 -8.71
CA SER A 18 -10.49 -6.38 -7.95
C SER A 18 -9.34 -5.65 -8.63
N TYR A 19 -9.59 -4.83 -9.64
CA TYR A 19 -8.56 -4.16 -10.44
C TYR A 19 -7.61 -3.31 -9.58
N GLN A 20 -8.17 -2.44 -8.72
CA GLN A 20 -7.39 -1.61 -7.80
C GLN A 20 -6.57 -2.45 -6.82
N LEU A 21 -7.19 -3.48 -6.23
CA LEU A 21 -6.53 -4.37 -5.27
C LEU A 21 -5.34 -5.09 -5.92
N ARG A 22 -5.51 -5.55 -7.16
CA ARG A 22 -4.50 -6.28 -7.92
C ARG A 22 -3.31 -5.40 -8.30
N ASN A 23 -3.57 -4.19 -8.80
CA ASN A 23 -2.51 -3.23 -9.10
C ASN A 23 -1.78 -2.79 -7.83
N GLY A 24 -2.49 -2.76 -6.69
CA GLY A 24 -1.88 -2.66 -5.38
C GLY A 24 -0.84 -3.76 -5.15
N TYR A 25 -1.25 -5.02 -5.24
CA TYR A 25 -0.30 -6.14 -5.08
C TYR A 25 0.91 -6.06 -6.04
N TYR A 26 0.72 -5.61 -7.27
CA TYR A 26 1.83 -5.41 -8.21
C TYR A 26 2.80 -4.30 -7.80
N ALA A 27 2.31 -3.16 -7.27
CA ALA A 27 3.18 -2.09 -6.79
C ALA A 27 4.01 -2.51 -5.57
N ILE A 28 3.41 -3.28 -4.65
CA ILE A 28 4.14 -3.85 -3.50
C ILE A 28 5.23 -4.80 -4.00
N GLY A 29 4.90 -5.65 -4.99
CA GLY A 29 5.83 -6.59 -5.59
C GLY A 29 6.99 -5.93 -6.34
N SER A 30 6.75 -4.80 -7.02
CA SER A 30 7.79 -4.10 -7.78
C SER A 30 8.79 -3.32 -6.92
N GLY A 31 8.39 -2.90 -5.72
CA GLY A 31 9.25 -2.11 -4.83
C GLY A 31 10.44 -2.84 -4.20
N GLY A 32 10.36 -4.16 -4.03
CA GLY A 32 11.45 -4.95 -3.41
C GLY A 32 11.89 -4.42 -2.03
N PHE A 33 13.16 -4.62 -1.67
CA PHE A 33 13.68 -4.18 -0.36
C PHE A 33 14.02 -2.69 -0.29
N TRP A 34 14.57 -2.13 -1.37
CA TRP A 34 15.12 -0.76 -1.40
C TRP A 34 14.21 0.26 -2.11
N GLY A 35 13.14 -0.20 -2.77
CA GLY A 35 12.29 0.65 -3.57
C GLY A 35 12.82 0.83 -4.99
N SER A 36 11.94 1.35 -5.86
CA SER A 36 12.30 1.78 -7.21
C SER A 36 13.00 3.15 -7.23
N GLY A 37 12.86 3.94 -6.16
CA GLY A 37 13.30 5.33 -6.07
C GLY A 37 12.14 6.28 -5.78
N PHE A 38 12.44 7.39 -5.09
CA PHE A 38 11.42 8.39 -4.80
C PHE A 38 10.89 9.01 -6.09
N GLY A 39 9.57 8.99 -6.26
CA GLY A 39 8.93 9.55 -7.45
C GLY A 39 8.95 8.65 -8.70
N SER A 40 9.60 7.48 -8.68
CA SER A 40 9.65 6.56 -9.82
C SER A 40 8.55 5.49 -9.83
N GLY A 41 7.56 5.57 -8.93
CA GLY A 41 6.46 4.62 -8.87
C GLY A 41 5.65 4.61 -10.18
N ILE A 42 5.42 3.43 -10.74
CA ILE A 42 4.74 3.26 -12.03
C ILE A 42 3.22 3.16 -11.81
N GLN A 43 2.79 2.54 -10.71
CA GLN A 43 1.37 2.26 -10.48
C GLN A 43 0.55 3.51 -10.14
N LYS A 44 1.21 4.60 -9.72
CA LYS A 44 0.57 5.90 -9.47
C LYS A 44 0.17 6.66 -10.75
N LEU A 45 0.70 6.30 -11.92
CA LEU A 45 0.55 7.06 -13.18
C LEU A 45 -0.75 6.75 -13.94
N GLY A 46 -1.72 6.06 -13.32
CA GLY A 46 -3.02 5.75 -13.93
C GLY A 46 -3.52 4.32 -13.70
N TYR A 47 -2.73 3.45 -13.07
CA TYR A 47 -3.15 2.10 -12.74
C TYR A 47 -3.95 2.02 -11.43
N LEU A 48 -3.79 3.01 -10.54
CA LEU A 48 -4.63 3.21 -9.37
C LEU A 48 -5.36 4.54 -9.45
N SER A 49 -6.70 4.49 -9.55
CA SER A 49 -7.53 5.71 -9.50
C SER A 49 -7.41 6.43 -8.15
N GLU A 50 -7.16 5.68 -7.07
CA GLU A 50 -7.09 6.15 -5.69
C GLU A 50 -5.69 5.91 -5.08
N ALA A 51 -4.64 6.14 -5.87
CA ALA A 51 -3.24 5.87 -5.48
C ALA A 51 -2.79 6.71 -4.26
N HIS A 52 -3.38 7.90 -4.08
CA HIS A 52 -2.97 8.88 -3.08
C HIS A 52 -3.75 8.81 -1.76
N THR A 53 -4.83 8.04 -1.72
CA THR A 53 -5.73 7.90 -0.58
C THR A 53 -5.58 6.48 -0.01
N ASP A 54 -6.49 5.57 -0.36
CA ASP A 54 -6.61 4.26 0.26
C ASP A 54 -5.44 3.32 -0.07
N PHE A 55 -4.70 3.60 -1.15
CA PHE A 55 -3.57 2.79 -1.59
C PHE A 55 -2.21 3.48 -1.44
N ILE A 56 -2.11 4.58 -0.69
CA ILE A 56 -0.85 5.32 -0.52
C ILE A 56 0.29 4.44 0.00
N MET A 57 -0.01 3.50 0.89
CA MET A 57 0.98 2.55 1.43
C MET A 57 1.60 1.66 0.36
N THR A 58 0.83 1.34 -0.67
CA THR A 58 1.28 0.55 -1.81
C THR A 58 2.28 1.33 -2.65
N VAL A 59 2.01 2.62 -2.90
CA VAL A 59 2.93 3.52 -3.63
C VAL A 59 4.20 3.75 -2.82
N ILE A 60 4.07 3.96 -1.51
CA ILE A 60 5.23 4.08 -0.60
C ILE A 60 6.10 2.82 -0.67
N SER A 61 5.48 1.63 -0.68
CA SER A 61 6.22 0.38 -0.81
C SER A 61 6.88 0.20 -2.18
N GLU A 62 6.28 0.72 -3.26
CA GLU A 62 6.88 0.70 -4.61
C GLU A 62 8.10 1.63 -4.70
N GLU A 63 8.02 2.82 -4.10
CA GLU A 63 9.06 3.85 -4.22
C GLU A 63 10.19 3.70 -3.20
N LEU A 64 9.87 3.33 -1.96
CA LEU A 64 10.83 3.23 -0.85
C LEU A 64 11.12 1.79 -0.40
N GLY A 65 10.41 0.81 -0.97
CA GLY A 65 10.60 -0.60 -0.67
C GLY A 65 10.14 -1.00 0.73
N ALA A 66 10.49 -2.23 1.11
CA ALA A 66 10.24 -2.77 2.44
C ALA A 66 10.88 -1.92 3.55
N PHE A 67 12.06 -1.34 3.31
CA PHE A 67 12.73 -0.49 4.29
C PHE A 67 11.94 0.78 4.60
N GLY A 68 11.47 1.49 3.56
CA GLY A 68 10.65 2.69 3.75
C GLY A 68 9.32 2.38 4.44
N LEU A 69 8.69 1.26 4.08
CA LEU A 69 7.46 0.81 4.73
C LEU A 69 7.69 0.52 6.22
N PHE A 70 8.78 -0.15 6.58
CA PHE A 70 9.13 -0.44 7.97
C PHE A 70 9.41 0.84 8.78
N LEU A 71 10.14 1.79 8.20
CA LEU A 71 10.42 3.08 8.83
C LEU A 71 9.11 3.87 9.07
N TYR A 72 8.21 3.89 8.09
CA TYR A 72 6.91 4.55 8.21
C TYR A 72 6.06 3.93 9.33
N LEU A 73 5.95 2.60 9.37
CA LEU A 73 5.21 1.89 10.43
C LEU A 73 5.83 2.13 11.82
N SER A 74 7.16 2.18 11.90
CA SER A 74 7.86 2.46 13.15
C SER A 74 7.55 3.87 13.69
N LEU A 75 7.46 4.86 12.80
CA LEU A 75 7.08 6.24 13.18
C LEU A 75 5.65 6.30 13.72
N ILE A 76 4.69 5.65 13.05
CA ILE A 76 3.32 5.57 13.54
C ILE A 76 3.27 4.87 14.90
N PHE A 77 3.99 3.78 15.06
CA PHE A 77 4.05 3.06 16.34
C PHE A 77 4.59 3.94 17.47
N ILE A 78 5.64 4.73 17.22
CA ILE A 78 6.19 5.67 18.19
C ILE A 78 5.14 6.75 18.54
N LEU A 79 4.45 7.31 17.54
CA LEU A 79 3.39 8.30 17.77
C LEU A 79 2.27 7.74 18.64
N ILE A 80 1.82 6.52 18.35
CA ILE A 80 0.81 5.83 19.17
C ILE A 80 1.33 5.64 20.59
N LYS A 81 2.53 5.10 20.77
CA LYS A 81 3.14 4.91 22.09
C LYS A 81 3.20 6.21 22.90
N GLN A 82 3.55 7.32 22.26
CA GLN A 82 3.59 8.64 22.91
C GLN A 82 2.19 9.13 23.28
N ALA A 83 1.20 8.97 22.40
CA ALA A 83 -0.19 9.34 22.68
C ALA A 83 -0.75 8.53 23.86
N PHE A 84 -0.51 7.22 23.91
CA PHE A 84 -0.87 6.39 25.06
C PHE A 84 -0.19 6.89 26.33
N LYS A 85 1.11 7.21 26.30
CA LYS A 85 1.79 7.76 27.48
C LYS A 85 1.14 9.04 28.01
N VAL A 86 0.68 9.94 27.12
CA VAL A 86 0.01 11.19 27.49
C VAL A 86 -1.40 10.96 28.04
N ILE A 87 -2.12 9.94 27.56
CA ILE A 87 -3.48 9.65 28.02
C ILE A 87 -3.49 9.01 29.42
N PHE A 88 -2.50 8.16 29.71
CA PHE A 88 -2.45 7.38 30.94
C PHE A 88 -1.64 8.02 32.07
N PHE A 89 -1.07 9.22 31.85
CA PHE A 89 -0.24 9.95 32.82
C PHE A 89 -0.66 11.42 32.88
#